data_AF-A0A0B4XPH9-F1
#
_entry.id   AF-A0A0B4XPH9-F1
#
_cell.length_a   1.000
_cell.length_b   1.000
_cell.length_c   1.000
_cell.angle_alpha   90.00
_cell.angle_beta   90.00
_cell.angle_gamma   90.00
#
_symmetry.space_group_name_H-M   'P 1'
#
loop_
_entity.id
_entity.type
_entity.pdbx_description
1 polymer ?
#
loop_
_entity_poly.entity_id
_entity_poly.type
_entity_poly.pdbx_seq_one_letter_code
_entity_poly.pdbx_strand_id
1 'polypeptide(L)'
;MIIKKADFGAERQKFFRQFAATKVLEWNTVTSNIEDSREHFYIAVERAINRSSDKFEKHISKNIKRYISRDLATVITFNDEGSKALERRIKDHLGEESDSIRWLYSDSLAENEMSGSASVLVIAGAITSGRSLLSISRKLRCIDPLASIVYLVGFSKLPTQAAHDQLRKDLSQGGHELIVLARCPVPRIKEHTKTSWDWEREVLQPYTDDDPLGDATVRLPGLLTNRQESIARYSSDPNGLFLPDHAGNPLRLRRTFAFWSDLGFSEQRLTNTRQADAYWTIQCVLHDLRNKSENDGLATTYHITLISPANFDRYNDGIIQACILRSALPVEMDYRVDHAFSRRMADVIFSVINNWNNDQGEAALEFLMALWTRRLQLINEHLREVCALKSDEMSEDIRFIFDRLTEFPEIRA
;
A
#
# COMPACT_ATOMS: atom_id res chain seq x y z
N MET A 1 20.70 -2.68 -6.57
CA MET A 1 20.20 -3.16 -5.27
C MET A 1 19.59 -4.56 -5.38
N ILE A 2 20.08 -5.51 -4.60
CA ILE A 2 19.47 -6.85 -4.43
C ILE A 2 18.63 -6.82 -3.16
N ILE A 3 17.34 -7.12 -3.27
CA ILE A 3 16.39 -7.23 -2.16
C ILE A 3 16.62 -8.58 -1.49
N LYS A 4 16.93 -8.56 -0.20
CA LYS A 4 17.20 -9.76 0.60
C LYS A 4 16.05 -9.98 1.58
N LYS A 5 15.83 -11.25 1.99
CA LYS A 5 14.88 -11.57 3.07
C LYS A 5 15.17 -10.78 4.36
N ALA A 6 16.43 -10.51 4.66
CA ALA A 6 16.87 -9.72 5.81
C ALA A 6 16.41 -8.25 5.76
N ASP A 7 16.05 -7.72 4.59
CA ASP A 7 15.49 -6.37 4.47
C ASP A 7 14.09 -6.25 5.06
N PHE A 8 13.40 -7.38 5.23
CA PHE A 8 12.13 -7.45 5.94
C PHE A 8 12.37 -7.52 7.46
N GLY A 9 12.51 -6.35 8.08
CA GLY A 9 12.88 -6.21 9.48
C GLY A 9 11.91 -6.85 10.48
N ALA A 10 12.38 -7.08 11.71
CA ALA A 10 11.62 -7.77 12.75
C ALA A 10 10.28 -7.08 13.11
N GLU A 11 10.24 -5.75 13.13
CA GLU A 11 8.99 -5.00 13.38
C GLU A 11 7.97 -5.21 12.26
N ARG A 12 8.41 -5.25 11.00
CA ARG A 12 7.56 -5.60 9.86
C ARG A 12 7.05 -7.04 9.99
N GLN A 13 7.95 -7.98 10.27
CA GLN A 13 7.57 -9.38 10.47
C GLN A 13 6.50 -9.53 11.56
N LYS A 14 6.61 -8.82 12.69
CA LYS A 14 5.59 -8.82 13.75
C LYS A 14 4.24 -8.29 13.24
N PHE A 15 4.24 -7.15 12.55
CA PHE A 15 3.02 -6.55 11.99
C PHE A 15 2.34 -7.48 10.99
N PHE A 16 3.06 -7.97 9.98
CA PHE A 16 2.49 -8.86 8.95
C PHE A 16 2.13 -10.23 9.52
N ARG A 17 2.86 -10.75 10.50
CA ARG A 17 2.45 -11.97 11.22
C ARG A 17 1.08 -11.80 11.87
N GLN A 18 0.75 -10.59 12.32
CA GLN A 18 -0.52 -10.30 12.96
C GLN A 18 -1.64 -9.99 11.96
N PHE A 19 -1.36 -9.22 10.90
CA PHE A 19 -2.40 -8.63 10.03
C PHE A 19 -2.37 -9.10 8.56
N ALA A 20 -1.34 -9.80 8.07
CA ALA A 20 -1.35 -10.29 6.69
C ALA A 20 -2.24 -11.52 6.50
N ALA A 21 -2.85 -11.67 5.33
CA ALA A 21 -3.81 -12.76 5.02
C ALA A 21 -4.99 -12.78 6.01
N THR A 22 -5.35 -11.59 6.51
CA THR A 22 -6.43 -11.39 7.48
C THR A 22 -7.56 -10.50 6.95
N LYS A 23 -7.51 -10.14 5.66
CA LYS A 23 -8.46 -9.19 5.07
C LYS A 23 -8.45 -7.80 5.74
N VAL A 24 -7.37 -7.45 6.44
CA VAL A 24 -7.18 -6.16 7.12
C VAL A 24 -6.46 -5.16 6.22
N LEU A 25 -5.52 -5.63 5.40
CA LEU A 25 -4.76 -4.76 4.49
C LEU A 25 -5.48 -4.70 3.14
N GLU A 26 -5.78 -3.49 2.69
CA GLU A 26 -6.43 -3.23 1.39
C GLU A 26 -5.67 -2.14 0.63
N TRP A 27 -5.96 -2.05 -0.66
CA TRP A 27 -5.36 -1.07 -1.54
C TRP A 27 -6.43 -0.24 -2.24
N ASN A 28 -6.24 1.08 -2.28
CA ASN A 28 -7.05 2.03 -3.04
C ASN A 28 -8.55 1.94 -2.69
N THR A 29 -8.85 2.06 -1.39
CA THR A 29 -10.21 2.02 -0.85
C THR A 29 -10.79 3.43 -0.79
N VAL A 30 -12.06 3.59 -1.16
CA VAL A 30 -12.80 4.86 -1.03
C VAL A 30 -13.21 5.03 0.44
N THR A 31 -12.79 6.13 1.07
CA THR A 31 -12.99 6.34 2.53
C THR A 31 -14.07 7.36 2.87
N SER A 32 -14.51 8.17 1.89
CA SER A 32 -15.68 9.04 2.05
C SER A 32 -16.43 9.22 0.72
N ASN A 33 -17.69 9.66 0.80
CA ASN A 33 -18.55 9.93 -0.38
C ASN A 33 -18.07 11.11 -1.26
N ILE A 34 -16.94 11.73 -0.92
CA ILE A 34 -16.29 12.72 -1.76
C ILE A 34 -15.37 11.96 -2.72
N GLU A 35 -15.67 12.05 -4.02
CA GLU A 35 -15.08 11.28 -5.15
C GLU A 35 -13.54 11.30 -5.24
N ASP A 36 -12.84 12.11 -4.43
CA ASP A 36 -11.40 12.28 -4.49
C ASP A 36 -10.62 11.88 -3.21
N SER A 37 -11.31 11.35 -2.19
CA SER A 37 -10.67 10.93 -0.93
C SER A 37 -10.29 9.44 -0.90
N ARG A 38 -9.47 9.03 -1.88
CA ARG A 38 -8.99 7.65 -1.97
C ARG A 38 -7.86 7.41 -0.98
N GLU A 39 -7.98 6.34 -0.19
CA GLU A 39 -6.90 5.89 0.67
C GLU A 39 -6.19 4.71 0.01
N HIS A 40 -4.99 4.98 -0.52
CA HIS A 40 -4.16 3.96 -1.15
C HIS A 40 -3.79 2.84 -0.18
N PHE A 41 -3.20 3.16 0.98
CA PHE A 41 -2.86 2.17 2.00
C PHE A 41 -3.96 2.14 3.08
N TYR A 42 -5.04 1.40 2.82
CA TYR A 42 -6.16 1.27 3.75
C TYR A 42 -5.99 0.10 4.73
N ILE A 43 -6.29 0.36 6.00
CA ILE A 43 -6.31 -0.65 7.07
C ILE A 43 -7.74 -0.74 7.57
N ALA A 44 -8.38 -1.89 7.37
CA ALA A 44 -9.72 -2.18 7.89
C ALA A 44 -9.65 -2.43 9.41
N VAL A 45 -9.58 -1.33 10.19
CA VAL A 45 -9.41 -1.34 11.65
C VAL A 45 -10.50 -2.13 12.35
N GLU A 46 -11.75 -2.02 11.90
CA GLU A 46 -12.87 -2.80 12.45
C GLU A 46 -12.60 -4.31 12.35
N ARG A 47 -12.16 -4.79 11.19
CA ARG A 47 -11.81 -6.21 11.00
C ARG A 47 -10.60 -6.61 11.84
N ALA A 48 -9.66 -5.69 12.08
CA ALA A 48 -8.52 -5.95 12.94
C ALA A 48 -8.93 -6.09 14.42
N ILE A 49 -9.90 -5.30 14.89
CA ILE A 49 -10.41 -5.30 16.28
C ILE A 49 -11.34 -6.48 16.55
N ASN A 50 -12.25 -6.77 15.61
CA ASN A 50 -13.25 -7.84 15.75
C ASN A 50 -12.66 -9.25 15.55
N ARG A 51 -11.38 -9.33 15.19
CA ARG A 51 -10.67 -10.61 15.09
C ARG A 51 -10.32 -11.13 16.47
N SER A 52 -10.66 -12.39 16.69
CA SER A 52 -10.32 -13.22 17.86
C SER A 52 -8.81 -13.52 18.00
N SER A 53 -7.92 -12.71 17.42
CA SER A 53 -6.50 -12.85 17.67
C SER A 53 -6.21 -12.31 19.07
N ASP A 54 -6.06 -13.23 20.02
CA ASP A 54 -5.76 -12.97 21.43
C ASP A 54 -4.72 -11.86 21.64
N LYS A 55 -3.72 -11.73 20.75
CA LYS A 55 -2.61 -10.79 20.94
C LYS A 55 -3.01 -9.32 20.71
N PHE A 56 -3.74 -8.99 19.65
CA PHE A 56 -4.11 -7.59 19.39
C PHE A 56 -5.15 -7.11 20.39
N GLU A 57 -6.15 -7.94 20.64
CA GLU A 57 -7.18 -7.66 21.62
C GLU A 57 -6.60 -7.48 23.02
N LYS A 58 -5.76 -8.41 23.50
CA LYS A 58 -5.07 -8.24 24.78
C LYS A 58 -4.20 -6.98 24.80
N HIS A 59 -3.60 -6.59 23.68
CA HIS A 59 -2.84 -5.35 23.58
C HIS A 59 -3.74 -4.11 23.72
N ILE A 60 -4.88 -4.08 23.03
CA ILE A 60 -5.90 -3.02 23.16
C ILE A 60 -6.36 -2.94 24.62
N SER A 61 -6.87 -4.04 25.18
CA SER A 61 -7.37 -4.07 26.56
C SER A 61 -6.32 -3.67 27.59
N LYS A 62 -5.05 -4.08 27.39
CA LYS A 62 -3.94 -3.67 28.26
C LYS A 62 -3.68 -2.17 28.21
N ASN A 63 -3.70 -1.55 27.03
CA ASN A 63 -3.48 -0.11 26.90
C ASN A 63 -4.68 0.69 27.40
N ILE A 64 -5.90 0.24 27.14
CA ILE A 64 -7.13 0.83 27.70
C ILE A 64 -7.03 0.87 29.23
N LYS A 65 -6.74 -0.26 29.89
CA LYS A 65 -6.58 -0.31 31.36
C LYS A 65 -5.44 0.54 31.91
N ARG A 66 -4.40 0.77 31.11
CA ARG A 66 -3.19 1.48 31.55
C ARG A 66 -3.33 3.00 31.42
N TYR A 67 -4.02 3.47 30.38
CA TYR A 67 -4.00 4.87 29.96
C TYR A 67 -5.36 5.56 30.08
N ILE A 68 -6.46 4.82 30.26
CA ILE A 68 -7.74 5.44 30.61
C ILE A 68 -7.75 5.74 32.10
N SER A 69 -7.83 7.03 32.44
CA SER A 69 -7.95 7.49 33.82
C SER A 69 -9.36 7.26 34.37
N ARG A 70 -9.48 7.12 35.70
CA ARG A 70 -10.78 6.91 36.37
C ARG A 70 -11.66 8.16 36.34
N ASP A 71 -11.06 9.32 36.16
CA ASP A 71 -11.65 10.65 36.02
C ASP A 71 -11.86 11.06 34.55
N LEU A 72 -11.87 10.09 33.62
CA LEU A 72 -12.17 10.35 32.21
C LEU A 72 -13.55 11.01 32.07
N ALA A 73 -13.57 12.26 31.62
CA ALA A 73 -14.80 13.05 31.49
C ALA A 73 -15.31 13.07 30.04
N THR A 74 -14.38 13.18 29.08
CA THR A 74 -14.73 13.39 27.67
C THR A 74 -13.92 12.49 26.75
N VAL A 75 -14.58 11.88 25.77
CA VAL A 75 -13.95 11.12 24.68
C VAL A 75 -14.26 11.79 23.35
N ILE A 76 -13.23 12.02 22.57
CA ILE A 76 -13.32 12.60 21.22
C ILE A 76 -12.97 11.52 20.19
N THR A 77 -13.85 11.31 19.23
CA THR A 77 -13.69 10.33 18.15
C THR A 77 -13.81 11.00 16.78
N PHE A 78 -13.21 10.40 15.76
CA PHE A 78 -13.41 10.81 14.37
C PHE A 78 -14.57 10.06 13.74
N ASN A 79 -15.18 10.66 12.70
CA ASN A 79 -16.32 10.08 12.01
C ASN A 79 -15.95 9.01 10.96
N ASP A 80 -14.87 8.26 11.18
CA ASP A 80 -14.45 7.14 10.32
C ASP A 80 -14.78 5.77 10.95
N GLU A 81 -14.91 4.74 10.12
CA GLU A 81 -15.26 3.38 10.55
C GLU A 81 -14.28 2.82 11.58
N GLY A 82 -12.99 3.12 11.44
CA GLY A 82 -11.95 2.62 12.33
C GLY A 82 -11.99 3.24 13.71
N SER A 83 -12.21 4.56 13.78
CA SER A 83 -12.39 5.28 15.05
C SER A 83 -13.67 4.84 15.77
N LYS A 84 -14.78 4.67 15.04
CA LYS A 84 -16.04 4.13 15.59
C LYS A 84 -15.90 2.70 16.11
N ALA A 85 -15.06 1.87 15.47
CA ALA A 85 -14.79 0.51 15.95
C ALA A 85 -14.01 0.51 17.28
N LEU A 86 -13.03 1.41 17.43
CA LEU A 86 -12.34 1.62 18.71
C LEU A 86 -13.27 2.18 19.78
N GLU A 87 -14.13 3.13 19.43
CA GLU A 87 -15.14 3.71 20.32
C GLU A 87 -16.04 2.63 20.92
N ARG A 88 -16.65 1.78 20.06
CA ARG A 88 -17.47 0.63 20.49
C ARG A 88 -16.71 -0.25 21.46
N ARG A 89 -15.45 -0.58 21.13
CA ARG A 89 -14.63 -1.45 21.98
C ARG A 89 -14.29 -0.83 23.34
N ILE A 90 -14.11 0.47 23.41
CA ILE A 90 -13.86 1.17 24.68
C ILE A 90 -15.13 1.24 25.51
N LYS A 91 -16.29 1.49 24.88
CA LYS A 91 -17.61 1.42 25.54
C LYS A 91 -17.84 0.03 26.16
N ASP A 92 -17.59 -1.03 25.40
CA ASP A 92 -17.70 -2.40 25.89
C ASP A 92 -16.77 -2.69 27.09
N HIS A 93 -15.60 -2.02 27.16
CA HIS A 93 -14.66 -2.20 28.25
C HIS A 93 -15.04 -1.45 29.53
N LEU A 94 -15.65 -0.26 29.37
CA LEU A 94 -16.07 0.61 30.47
C LEU A 94 -17.41 0.18 31.07
N GLY A 95 -18.26 -0.51 30.29
CA GLY A 95 -19.57 -0.97 30.75
C GLY A 95 -20.43 0.22 31.20
N GLU A 96 -20.95 0.17 32.43
CA GLU A 96 -21.81 1.22 33.01
C GLU A 96 -21.09 2.57 33.19
N GLU A 97 -19.76 2.59 33.33
CA GLU A 97 -18.99 3.85 33.45
C GLU A 97 -19.07 4.70 32.16
N SER A 98 -19.39 4.07 31.01
CA SER A 98 -19.59 4.74 29.73
C SER A 98 -20.68 5.80 29.74
N ASP A 99 -21.73 5.61 30.54
CA ASP A 99 -22.90 6.50 30.57
C ASP A 99 -22.60 7.85 31.23
N SER A 100 -21.53 7.89 32.04
CA SER A 100 -21.05 9.10 32.69
C SER A 100 -20.10 9.94 31.82
N ILE A 101 -19.67 9.40 30.68
CA ILE A 101 -18.65 9.99 29.79
C ILE A 101 -19.32 10.74 28.64
N ARG A 102 -18.83 11.95 28.35
CA ARG A 102 -19.27 12.72 27.18
C ARG A 102 -18.56 12.24 25.91
N TRP A 103 -19.30 11.71 24.95
CA TRP A 103 -18.77 11.28 23.65
C TRP A 103 -19.00 12.36 22.59
N LEU A 104 -17.93 12.84 21.97
CA LEU A 104 -17.96 13.91 20.97
C LEU A 104 -17.30 13.48 19.67
N TYR A 105 -17.85 13.94 18.55
CA TYR A 105 -17.24 13.77 17.24
C TYR A 105 -16.38 15.00 16.88
N SER A 106 -15.28 14.76 16.16
CA SER A 106 -14.35 15.81 15.68
C SER A 106 -15.05 17.00 15.01
N ASP A 107 -16.13 16.71 14.29
CA ASP A 107 -16.83 17.65 13.42
C ASP A 107 -17.77 18.56 14.20
N SER A 108 -18.24 18.11 15.37
CA SER A 108 -19.16 18.84 16.25
C SER A 108 -18.44 19.62 17.35
N LEU A 109 -17.11 19.54 17.42
CA LEU A 109 -16.31 20.21 18.46
C LEU A 109 -16.21 21.73 18.21
N ALA A 110 -16.97 22.49 19.01
CA ALA A 110 -16.81 23.92 19.18
C ALA A 110 -15.80 24.24 20.31
N GLU A 111 -15.00 25.29 20.15
CA GLU A 111 -13.92 25.65 21.09
C GLU A 111 -14.42 25.97 22.51
N ASN A 112 -15.67 26.43 22.63
CA ASN A 112 -16.24 26.89 23.90
C ASN A 112 -16.87 25.77 24.75
N GLU A 113 -17.00 24.55 24.22
CA GLU A 113 -17.65 23.43 24.94
C GLU A 113 -16.72 22.66 25.90
N MET A 114 -15.44 23.05 25.96
CA MET A 114 -14.38 22.28 26.60
C MET A 114 -13.88 22.90 27.92
N SER A 115 -14.39 24.07 28.31
CA SER A 115 -14.05 24.76 29.55
C SER A 115 -14.45 23.93 30.78
N GLY A 116 -13.47 23.42 31.53
CA GLY A 116 -13.68 22.67 32.78
C GLY A 116 -13.68 21.14 32.68
N SER A 117 -13.29 20.54 31.54
CA SER A 117 -13.09 19.08 31.46
C SER A 117 -11.80 18.64 32.16
N ALA A 118 -11.90 17.64 33.05
CA ALA A 118 -10.78 17.15 33.87
C ALA A 118 -9.81 16.22 33.12
N SER A 119 -10.31 15.27 32.31
CA SER A 119 -9.46 14.36 31.52
C SER A 119 -10.13 14.03 30.19
N VAL A 120 -9.35 14.09 29.09
CA VAL A 120 -9.84 13.93 27.71
C VAL A 120 -9.10 12.79 27.01
N LEU A 121 -9.85 11.87 26.41
CA LEU A 121 -9.32 10.81 25.56
C LEU A 121 -9.66 11.12 24.09
N VAL A 122 -8.66 11.17 23.22
CA VAL A 122 -8.85 11.32 21.78
C VAL A 122 -8.56 9.98 21.10
N ILE A 123 -9.53 9.44 20.36
CA ILE A 123 -9.44 8.14 19.69
C ILE A 123 -9.32 8.34 18.18
N ALA A 124 -8.38 7.64 17.56
CA ALA A 124 -8.28 7.54 16.10
C ALA A 124 -8.03 6.10 15.64
N GLY A 125 -8.80 5.63 14.65
CA GLY A 125 -8.64 4.31 14.04
C GLY A 125 -7.27 4.13 13.40
N ALA A 126 -6.98 4.95 12.40
CA ALA A 126 -5.69 4.95 11.71
C ALA A 126 -5.24 6.38 11.37
N ILE A 127 -3.93 6.65 11.42
CA ILE A 127 -3.35 7.95 11.05
C ILE A 127 -2.37 7.84 9.89
N THR A 128 -2.46 8.76 8.94
CA THR A 128 -1.54 8.88 7.79
C THR A 128 -0.58 10.05 7.94
N SER A 129 -1.05 11.22 8.39
CA SER A 129 -0.23 12.43 8.56
C SER A 129 -0.32 13.08 9.94
N GLY A 130 -1.24 12.64 10.81
CA GLY A 130 -1.46 13.23 12.14
C GLY A 130 -2.08 14.64 12.15
N ARG A 131 -2.44 15.21 10.99
CA ARG A 131 -2.97 16.58 10.88
C ARG A 131 -4.27 16.76 11.66
N SER A 132 -5.18 15.80 11.58
CA SER A 132 -6.47 15.86 12.29
C SER A 132 -6.28 15.82 13.81
N LEU A 133 -5.32 15.02 14.31
CA LEU A 133 -4.96 15.01 15.73
C LEU A 133 -4.38 16.35 16.19
N LEU A 134 -3.49 16.96 15.39
CA LEU A 134 -2.95 18.28 15.69
C LEU A 134 -4.03 19.37 15.68
N SER A 135 -5.03 19.25 14.80
CA SER A 135 -6.18 20.16 14.79
C SER A 135 -7.01 20.05 16.06
N ILE A 136 -7.27 18.83 16.55
CA ILE A 136 -7.95 18.60 17.83
C ILE A 136 -7.11 19.14 18.98
N SER A 137 -5.80 18.83 19.00
CA SER A 137 -4.87 19.34 20.02
C SER A 137 -4.92 20.87 20.17
N ARG A 138 -5.06 21.61 19.05
CA ARG A 138 -5.22 23.07 19.09
C ARG A 138 -6.54 23.50 19.73
N LYS A 139 -7.65 22.85 19.40
CA LYS A 139 -8.98 23.10 20.01
C LYS A 139 -8.98 22.80 21.51
N LEU A 140 -8.18 21.81 21.94
CA LEU A 140 -8.06 21.39 23.33
C LEU A 140 -7.14 22.29 24.17
N ARG A 141 -6.49 23.32 23.60
CA ARG A 141 -5.62 24.22 24.40
C ARG A 141 -6.35 25.07 25.44
N CYS A 142 -7.68 25.20 25.31
CA CYS A 142 -8.51 25.98 26.22
C CYS A 142 -9.01 25.18 27.44
N ILE A 143 -8.64 23.90 27.57
CA ILE A 143 -9.01 23.07 28.73
C ILE A 143 -8.23 23.48 29.99
N ASP A 144 -8.66 22.95 31.13
CA ASP A 144 -7.96 23.15 32.40
C ASP A 144 -6.47 22.75 32.28
N PRO A 145 -5.51 23.60 32.70
CA PRO A 145 -4.09 23.26 32.68
C PRO A 145 -3.71 21.98 33.45
N LEU A 146 -4.55 21.55 34.40
CA LEU A 146 -4.38 20.31 35.15
C LEU A 146 -4.96 19.09 34.42
N ALA A 147 -5.65 19.29 33.30
CA ALA A 147 -6.30 18.21 32.58
C ALA A 147 -5.32 17.34 31.78
N SER A 148 -5.50 16.03 31.88
CA SER A 148 -4.71 15.08 31.12
C SER A 148 -5.36 14.79 29.75
N ILE A 149 -4.54 14.80 28.68
CA ILE A 149 -4.98 14.40 27.34
C ILE A 149 -4.23 13.14 26.94
N VAL A 150 -4.97 12.11 26.57
CA VAL A 150 -4.41 10.87 26.00
C VAL A 150 -4.91 10.72 24.57
N TYR A 151 -3.99 10.56 23.64
CA TYR A 151 -4.29 10.25 22.24
C TYR A 151 -4.09 8.75 22.01
N LEU A 152 -5.17 8.01 21.85
CA LEU A 152 -5.14 6.58 21.56
C LEU A 152 -5.38 6.33 20.07
N VAL A 153 -4.37 5.78 19.40
CA VAL A 153 -4.38 5.52 17.97
C VAL A 153 -4.26 4.01 17.70
N GLY A 154 -5.20 3.45 16.93
CA GLY A 154 -5.14 2.05 16.50
C GLY A 154 -3.92 1.76 15.63
N PHE A 155 -3.81 2.44 14.51
CA PHE A 155 -2.75 2.22 13.53
C PHE A 155 -2.04 3.51 13.12
N SER A 156 -0.71 3.49 13.06
CA SER A 156 0.07 4.59 12.47
C SER A 156 0.74 4.16 11.18
N LYS A 157 0.45 4.91 10.11
CA LYS A 157 0.99 4.80 8.76
C LYS A 157 1.98 5.92 8.41
N LEU A 158 2.50 6.63 9.42
CA LEU A 158 3.44 7.72 9.20
C LEU A 158 4.70 7.21 8.48
N PRO A 159 5.20 7.93 7.46
CA PRO A 159 6.17 7.40 6.51
C PRO A 159 7.54 7.12 7.13
N THR A 160 7.95 7.87 8.15
CA THR A 160 9.28 7.75 8.76
C THR A 160 9.20 7.78 10.28
N GLN A 161 10.25 7.27 10.94
CA GLN A 161 10.38 7.37 12.38
C GLN A 161 10.45 8.84 12.83
N ALA A 162 11.17 9.69 12.09
CA ALA A 162 11.24 11.12 12.36
C ALA A 162 9.86 11.81 12.32
N ALA A 163 9.00 11.46 11.36
CA ALA A 163 7.64 12.00 11.29
C ALA A 163 6.78 11.57 12.50
N HIS A 164 6.97 10.35 12.99
CA HIS A 164 6.31 9.87 14.20
C HIS A 164 6.83 10.59 15.46
N ASP A 165 8.14 10.75 15.60
CA ASP A 165 8.73 11.43 16.75
C ASP A 165 8.34 12.91 16.78
N GLN A 166 8.25 13.56 15.62
CA GLN A 166 7.76 14.93 15.53
C GLN A 166 6.30 15.04 15.97
N LEU A 167 5.41 14.20 15.44
CA LEU A 167 4.00 14.19 15.85
C LEU A 167 3.85 13.92 17.35
N ARG A 168 4.65 12.99 17.89
CA ARG A 168 4.67 12.69 19.32
C ARG A 168 5.08 13.90 20.14
N LYS A 169 6.17 14.58 19.75
CA LYS A 169 6.64 15.79 20.44
C LYS A 169 5.58 16.89 20.43
N ASP A 170 4.92 17.11 19.29
CA ASP A 170 3.91 18.16 19.14
C ASP A 170 2.67 17.88 20.00
N LEU A 171 2.22 16.63 20.07
CA LEU A 171 1.03 16.24 20.84
C LEU A 171 1.30 16.07 22.35
N SER A 172 2.54 15.76 22.74
CA SER A 172 2.90 15.50 24.15
C SER A 172 3.33 16.76 24.92
N GLN A 173 3.29 17.94 24.28
CA GLN A 173 3.51 19.21 24.98
C GLN A 173 2.42 19.39 26.04
N GLY A 174 2.80 19.73 27.29
CA GLY A 174 1.83 19.90 28.37
C GLY A 174 1.52 18.64 29.19
N GLY A 175 2.35 17.59 29.10
CA GLY A 175 2.18 16.37 29.92
C GLY A 175 1.18 15.37 29.34
N HIS A 176 0.78 15.55 28.09
CA HIS A 176 -0.11 14.65 27.35
C HIS A 176 0.64 13.46 26.76
N GLU A 177 -0.07 12.39 26.41
CA GLU A 177 0.54 11.17 25.88
C GLU A 177 -0.06 10.73 24.54
N LEU A 178 0.79 10.30 23.60
CA LEU A 178 0.41 9.64 22.35
C LEU A 178 0.71 8.14 22.44
N ILE A 179 -0.34 7.32 22.36
CA ILE A 179 -0.28 5.87 22.37
C ILE A 179 -0.71 5.33 21.01
N VAL A 180 0.18 4.56 20.37
CA VAL A 180 -0.10 3.91 19.09
C VAL A 180 -0.03 2.40 19.26
N LEU A 181 -1.14 1.71 18.98
CA LEU A 181 -1.28 0.26 19.22
C LEU A 181 -0.51 -0.57 18.18
N ALA A 182 -0.50 -0.15 16.91
CA ALA A 182 0.26 -0.80 15.84
C ALA A 182 0.86 0.23 14.88
N ARG A 183 2.09 -0.03 14.41
CA ARG A 183 2.82 0.87 13.51
C ARG A 183 3.22 0.12 12.24
N CYS A 184 2.95 0.72 11.09
CA CYS A 184 3.38 0.24 9.79
C CYS A 184 3.71 1.44 8.89
N PRO A 185 4.96 1.93 8.92
CA PRO A 185 5.36 3.05 8.06
C PRO A 185 5.14 2.73 6.59
N VAL A 186 4.48 3.60 5.84
CA VAL A 186 4.23 3.39 4.39
C VAL A 186 4.48 4.69 3.65
N PRO A 187 4.82 4.63 2.35
CA PRO A 187 5.03 5.84 1.58
C PRO A 187 3.73 6.64 1.50
N ARG A 188 3.86 7.96 1.60
CA ARG A 188 2.74 8.87 1.44
C ARG A 188 2.60 9.21 -0.04
N ILE A 189 1.49 8.78 -0.64
CA ILE A 189 1.11 9.20 -1.99
C ILE A 189 0.43 10.57 -1.86
N LYS A 190 0.97 11.54 -2.60
CA LYS A 190 0.42 12.90 -2.69
C LYS A 190 -0.44 13.00 -3.95
N GLU A 191 -1.37 13.96 -3.98
CA GLU A 191 -2.29 14.19 -5.10
C GLU A 191 -1.58 14.29 -6.46
N HIS A 192 -0.37 14.88 -6.51
CA HIS A 192 0.39 15.02 -7.76
C HIS A 192 1.32 13.84 -8.09
N THR A 193 1.34 12.79 -7.27
CA THR A 193 2.22 11.63 -7.46
C THR A 193 1.45 10.51 -8.15
N LYS A 194 1.75 10.26 -9.43
CA LYS A 194 1.16 9.15 -10.18
C LYS A 194 1.59 7.80 -9.61
N THR A 195 0.61 6.95 -9.30
CA THR A 195 0.81 5.54 -8.97
C THR A 195 0.97 4.69 -10.22
N SER A 196 1.44 3.46 -10.09
CA SER A 196 1.56 2.51 -11.21
C SER A 196 0.26 2.27 -11.97
N TRP A 197 -0.89 2.41 -11.29
CA TRP A 197 -2.21 2.25 -11.89
C TRP A 197 -2.67 3.52 -12.62
N ASP A 198 -2.16 4.70 -12.24
CA ASP A 198 -2.44 5.94 -12.97
C ASP A 198 -1.72 5.93 -14.33
N TRP A 199 -0.47 5.47 -14.37
CA TRP A 199 0.26 5.25 -15.64
C TRP A 199 -0.43 4.21 -16.52
N GLU A 200 -0.91 3.11 -15.94
CA GLU A 200 -1.68 2.10 -16.67
C GLU A 200 -3.00 2.66 -17.22
N ARG A 201 -3.71 3.47 -16.42
CA ARG A 201 -4.93 4.16 -16.86
C ARG A 201 -4.64 5.06 -18.07
N GLU A 202 -3.57 5.84 -18.03
CA GLU A 202 -3.22 6.77 -19.12
C GLU A 202 -2.98 6.06 -20.45
N VAL A 203 -2.36 4.88 -20.45
CA VAL A 203 -2.14 4.12 -21.69
C VAL A 203 -3.38 3.36 -22.17
N LEU A 204 -4.29 3.00 -21.26
CA LEU A 204 -5.52 2.29 -21.61
C LEU A 204 -6.70 3.23 -21.95
N GLN A 205 -6.72 4.45 -21.41
CA GLN A 205 -7.83 5.41 -21.59
C GLN A 205 -8.18 5.71 -23.06
N PRO A 206 -7.22 5.83 -24.01
CA PRO A 206 -7.54 6.14 -25.41
C PRO A 206 -8.38 5.07 -26.13
N TYR A 207 -8.54 3.88 -25.56
CA TYR A 207 -9.27 2.78 -26.19
C TYR A 207 -10.70 2.61 -25.65
N THR A 208 -11.28 3.65 -25.03
CA THR A 208 -12.69 3.64 -24.62
C THR A 208 -13.60 3.85 -25.83
N ASP A 209 -14.76 3.18 -25.85
CA ASP A 209 -15.77 3.32 -26.91
C ASP A 209 -16.31 4.77 -27.08
N ASP A 210 -16.10 5.63 -26.07
CA ASP A 210 -16.61 7.01 -26.01
C ASP A 210 -15.63 8.09 -26.52
N ASP A 211 -14.48 7.76 -27.12
CA ASP A 211 -13.57 8.79 -27.66
C ASP A 211 -14.11 9.38 -28.99
N PRO A 212 -14.63 10.63 -29.01
CA PRO A 212 -15.17 11.24 -30.21
C PRO A 212 -14.07 11.77 -31.16
N LEU A 213 -12.80 11.74 -30.73
CA LEU A 213 -11.62 12.16 -31.48
C LEU A 213 -10.65 10.99 -31.76
N GLY A 214 -10.96 9.80 -31.24
CA GLY A 214 -10.11 8.63 -31.33
C GLY A 214 -10.18 7.98 -32.71
N ASP A 215 -9.02 7.63 -33.25
CA ASP A 215 -8.88 6.82 -34.47
C ASP A 215 -9.21 5.34 -34.15
N ALA A 216 -10.38 5.09 -33.53
CA ALA A 216 -10.76 3.87 -32.82
C ALA A 216 -11.14 2.70 -33.75
N THR A 217 -10.26 2.38 -34.70
CA THR A 217 -10.33 1.13 -35.45
C THR A 217 -9.75 -0.05 -34.67
N VAL A 218 -8.91 0.20 -33.67
CA VAL A 218 -8.23 -0.83 -32.87
C VAL A 218 -8.87 -0.96 -31.49
N ARG A 219 -9.45 -2.13 -31.19
CA ARG A 219 -10.09 -2.44 -29.90
C ARG A 219 -9.14 -3.15 -28.96
N LEU A 220 -9.31 -2.94 -27.65
CA LEU A 220 -8.59 -3.71 -26.64
C LEU A 220 -9.07 -5.18 -26.62
N PRO A 221 -8.16 -6.15 -26.49
CA PRO A 221 -8.52 -7.54 -26.25
C PRO A 221 -9.14 -7.76 -24.87
N GLY A 222 -9.71 -8.95 -24.66
CA GLY A 222 -10.63 -9.22 -23.54
C GLY A 222 -10.07 -8.93 -22.14
N LEU A 223 -8.82 -9.32 -21.83
CA LEU A 223 -8.27 -9.09 -20.49
C LEU A 223 -7.97 -7.60 -20.27
N LEU A 224 -7.45 -6.91 -21.29
CA LEU A 224 -7.17 -5.47 -21.22
C LEU A 224 -8.44 -4.62 -21.15
N THR A 225 -9.52 -5.02 -21.83
CA THR A 225 -10.83 -4.36 -21.72
C THR A 225 -11.40 -4.49 -20.31
N ASN A 226 -11.42 -5.71 -19.75
CA ASN A 226 -11.85 -5.95 -18.37
C ASN A 226 -10.99 -5.13 -17.38
N ARG A 227 -9.69 -5.02 -17.66
CA ARG A 227 -8.76 -4.23 -16.85
C ARG A 227 -9.06 -2.75 -16.90
N GLN A 228 -9.28 -2.20 -18.10
CA GLN A 228 -9.64 -0.80 -18.31
C GLN A 228 -10.91 -0.45 -17.53
N GLU A 229 -11.96 -1.28 -17.61
CA GLU A 229 -13.19 -1.09 -16.83
C GLU A 229 -12.94 -1.12 -15.32
N SER A 230 -12.15 -2.09 -14.84
CA SER A 230 -11.81 -2.22 -13.43
C SER A 230 -11.06 -0.99 -12.90
N ILE A 231 -10.13 -0.46 -13.69
CA ILE A 231 -9.37 0.75 -13.37
C ILE A 231 -10.29 1.98 -13.42
N ALA A 232 -11.14 2.09 -14.43
CA ALA A 232 -12.10 3.18 -14.61
C ALA A 232 -13.07 3.28 -13.43
N ARG A 233 -13.61 2.15 -12.97
CA ARG A 233 -14.50 2.07 -11.79
C ARG A 233 -13.77 2.19 -10.44
N TYR A 234 -12.45 2.40 -10.46
CA TYR A 234 -11.61 2.44 -9.27
C TYR A 234 -11.83 1.21 -8.36
N SER A 235 -11.97 0.04 -8.96
CA SER A 235 -12.22 -1.20 -8.21
C SER A 235 -11.18 -1.39 -7.11
N SER A 236 -11.65 -1.54 -5.87
CA SER A 236 -10.82 -1.86 -4.71
C SER A 236 -10.63 -3.38 -4.53
N ASP A 237 -10.82 -4.20 -5.58
CA ASP A 237 -10.67 -5.66 -5.47
C ASP A 237 -9.25 -6.02 -5.02
N PRO A 238 -9.07 -6.53 -3.78
CA PRO A 238 -7.75 -6.85 -3.25
C PRO A 238 -7.04 -8.00 -3.97
N ASN A 239 -7.75 -8.72 -4.85
CA ASN A 239 -7.23 -9.82 -5.67
C ASN A 239 -7.16 -9.49 -7.17
N GLY A 240 -7.60 -8.30 -7.57
CA GLY A 240 -7.54 -7.79 -8.94
C GLY A 240 -6.55 -6.63 -9.08
N LEU A 241 -5.50 -6.60 -8.26
CA LEU A 241 -4.52 -5.50 -8.26
C LEU A 241 -3.58 -5.58 -9.47
N PHE A 242 -3.21 -6.78 -9.88
CA PHE A 242 -2.29 -7.04 -10.99
C PHE A 242 -3.04 -7.59 -12.21
N LEU A 243 -2.39 -7.49 -13.37
CA LEU A 243 -2.80 -8.21 -14.57
C LEU A 243 -2.73 -9.72 -14.31
N PRO A 244 -3.70 -10.49 -14.82
CA PRO A 244 -3.71 -11.94 -14.66
C PRO A 244 -2.62 -12.61 -15.52
N ASP A 245 -2.53 -13.94 -15.41
CA ASP A 245 -1.76 -14.74 -16.37
C ASP A 245 -2.38 -14.72 -17.78
N HIS A 246 -1.74 -15.40 -18.72
CA HIS A 246 -2.20 -15.47 -20.12
C HIS A 246 -3.59 -16.12 -20.30
N ALA A 247 -4.06 -16.89 -19.31
CA ALA A 247 -5.34 -17.57 -19.32
C ALA A 247 -6.42 -16.79 -18.54
N GLY A 248 -6.09 -15.62 -17.98
CA GLY A 248 -6.98 -14.79 -17.19
C GLY A 248 -7.07 -15.18 -15.71
N ASN A 249 -6.22 -16.10 -15.22
CA ASN A 249 -6.21 -16.44 -13.81
C ASN A 249 -5.48 -15.37 -12.98
N PRO A 250 -6.01 -14.96 -11.81
CA PRO A 250 -5.33 -14.02 -10.93
C PRO A 250 -4.00 -14.58 -10.42
N LEU A 251 -2.96 -13.74 -10.40
CA LEU A 251 -1.67 -14.10 -9.82
C LEU A 251 -1.80 -14.47 -8.35
N ARG A 252 -1.22 -15.60 -7.94
CA ARG A 252 -1.28 -16.12 -6.58
C ARG A 252 0.10 -16.33 -6.00
N LEU A 253 0.18 -16.19 -4.69
CA LEU A 253 1.40 -16.45 -3.92
C LEU A 253 1.64 -17.95 -3.80
N ARG A 254 2.81 -18.45 -4.20
CA ARG A 254 3.19 -19.84 -3.92
C ARG A 254 3.52 -20.00 -2.44
N ARG A 255 3.46 -21.26 -1.97
CA ARG A 255 3.70 -21.63 -0.57
C ARG A 255 5.08 -21.18 -0.06
N THR A 256 6.06 -21.06 -0.94
CA THR A 256 7.47 -20.76 -0.64
C THR A 256 7.77 -19.27 -0.55
N PHE A 257 6.78 -18.40 -0.33
CA PHE A 257 7.01 -16.96 -0.29
C PHE A 257 8.12 -16.57 0.69
N ALA A 258 9.22 -16.04 0.15
CA ALA A 258 10.46 -15.84 0.88
C ALA A 258 10.28 -14.99 2.14
N PHE A 259 9.48 -13.93 2.08
CA PHE A 259 9.27 -13.01 3.21
C PHE A 259 8.33 -13.55 4.30
N TRP A 260 7.49 -14.53 3.98
CA TRP A 260 6.52 -15.08 4.93
C TRP A 260 6.80 -16.51 5.39
N SER A 261 7.78 -17.18 4.77
CA SER A 261 8.21 -18.54 5.14
C SER A 261 8.44 -18.71 6.65
N ASP A 262 8.99 -17.71 7.34
CA ASP A 262 9.27 -17.77 8.80
C ASP A 262 8.15 -17.16 9.68
N LEU A 263 7.04 -16.71 9.07
CA LEU A 263 5.95 -16.10 9.83
C LEU A 263 5.02 -17.15 10.47
N GLY A 264 5.12 -18.42 10.06
CA GLY A 264 4.38 -19.54 10.65
C GLY A 264 2.89 -19.50 10.36
N PHE A 265 2.51 -19.16 9.11
CA PHE A 265 1.11 -19.16 8.71
C PHE A 265 0.56 -20.57 8.58
N SER A 266 -0.67 -20.78 9.08
CA SER A 266 -1.41 -22.02 8.84
C SER A 266 -1.82 -22.12 7.37
N GLU A 267 -2.03 -23.35 6.89
CA GLU A 267 -2.51 -23.61 5.52
C GLU A 267 -3.79 -22.82 5.19
N GLN A 268 -4.77 -22.79 6.10
CA GLN A 268 -6.00 -22.02 5.94
C GLN A 268 -5.76 -20.49 5.85
N ARG A 269 -4.70 -19.99 6.47
CA ARG A 269 -4.35 -18.57 6.39
C ARG A 269 -3.64 -18.28 5.06
N LEU A 270 -2.75 -19.16 4.62
CA LEU A 270 -2.09 -19.04 3.31
C LEU A 270 -3.10 -19.04 2.16
N THR A 271 -4.13 -19.88 2.20
CA THR A 271 -5.22 -19.89 1.19
C THR A 271 -6.04 -18.59 1.16
N ASN A 272 -6.01 -17.80 2.24
CA ASN A 272 -6.71 -16.51 2.35
C ASN A 272 -5.82 -15.32 1.97
N THR A 273 -4.60 -15.56 1.49
CA THR A 273 -3.68 -14.50 1.05
C THR A 273 -4.26 -13.75 -0.15
N ARG A 274 -4.23 -12.42 -0.08
CA ARG A 274 -4.66 -11.54 -1.16
C ARG A 274 -3.47 -10.86 -1.83
N GLN A 275 -3.67 -10.38 -3.05
CA GLN A 275 -2.64 -9.59 -3.74
C GLN A 275 -2.28 -8.33 -2.96
N ALA A 276 -3.26 -7.71 -2.29
CA ALA A 276 -3.00 -6.58 -1.40
C ALA A 276 -1.98 -6.90 -0.30
N ASP A 277 -2.03 -8.08 0.32
CA ASP A 277 -1.11 -8.43 1.39
C ASP A 277 0.34 -8.57 0.87
N ALA A 278 0.52 -9.18 -0.31
CA ALA A 278 1.81 -9.29 -0.97
C ALA A 278 2.34 -7.91 -1.39
N TYR A 279 1.48 -7.07 -1.98
CA TYR A 279 1.81 -5.72 -2.39
C TYR A 279 2.26 -4.86 -1.21
N TRP A 280 1.50 -4.87 -0.11
CA TRP A 280 1.89 -4.18 1.12
C TRP A 280 3.24 -4.65 1.64
N THR A 281 3.52 -5.96 1.60
CA THR A 281 4.80 -6.52 2.06
C THR A 281 5.97 -5.95 1.24
N ILE A 282 5.91 -6.07 -0.08
CA ILE A 282 6.98 -5.62 -0.99
C ILE A 282 7.13 -4.10 -0.95
N GLN A 283 6.02 -3.36 -0.93
CA GLN A 283 6.06 -1.91 -0.81
C GLN A 283 6.72 -1.46 0.50
N CYS A 284 6.42 -2.12 1.63
CA CYS A 284 7.07 -1.82 2.90
C CYS A 284 8.57 -2.08 2.86
N VAL A 285 8.99 -3.19 2.23
CA VAL A 285 10.42 -3.52 2.06
C VAL A 285 11.12 -2.45 1.22
N LEU A 286 10.57 -2.09 0.05
CA LEU A 286 11.16 -1.04 -0.78
C LEU A 286 11.15 0.32 -0.09
N HIS A 287 10.09 0.64 0.64
CA HIS A 287 10.02 1.88 1.42
C HIS A 287 11.07 1.94 2.52
N ASP A 288 11.32 0.83 3.22
CA ASP A 288 12.37 0.75 4.22
C ASP A 288 13.76 0.90 3.56
N LEU A 289 13.98 0.27 2.41
CA LEU A 289 15.21 0.46 1.63
C LEU A 289 15.40 1.91 1.17
N ARG A 290 14.34 2.63 0.79
CA ARG A 290 14.37 4.05 0.44
C ARG A 290 14.63 4.98 1.64
N ASN A 291 14.50 4.47 2.87
CA ASN A 291 14.81 5.23 4.09
C ASN A 291 16.19 4.86 4.68
N LYS A 292 16.88 3.84 4.17
CA LYS A 292 18.25 3.49 4.57
C LYS A 292 19.24 4.33 3.75
N SER A 293 20.15 5.04 4.43
CA SER A 293 21.23 5.79 3.79
C SER A 293 22.47 4.92 3.51
N GLU A 294 23.07 5.12 2.34
CA GLU A 294 24.34 4.62 1.79
C GLU A 294 24.70 3.11 1.94
N ASN A 295 25.20 2.54 0.84
CA ASN A 295 25.67 1.16 0.61
C ASN A 295 24.65 0.00 0.73
N ASP A 296 23.56 0.15 1.50
CA ASP A 296 22.55 -0.92 1.71
C ASP A 296 21.09 -0.47 1.48
N GLY A 297 20.89 0.66 0.79
CA GLY A 297 19.57 1.27 0.57
C GLY A 297 19.31 1.69 -0.88
N LEU A 298 18.08 2.14 -1.14
CA LEU A 298 17.68 2.83 -2.37
C LEU A 298 17.81 4.36 -2.24
N ALA A 299 18.06 4.86 -1.02
CA ALA A 299 18.22 6.29 -0.77
C ALA A 299 19.62 6.76 -1.15
N THR A 300 19.74 7.53 -2.22
CA THR A 300 21.02 8.06 -2.69
C THR A 300 20.87 9.51 -3.14
N THR A 301 21.72 10.39 -2.60
CA THR A 301 21.64 11.84 -2.83
C THR A 301 22.21 12.26 -4.19
N TYR A 302 23.20 11.50 -4.70
CA TYR A 302 24.01 11.89 -5.86
C TYR A 302 23.94 10.92 -7.04
N HIS A 303 23.37 9.73 -6.85
CA HIS A 303 23.23 8.73 -7.89
C HIS A 303 21.86 8.06 -7.78
N ILE A 304 21.43 7.35 -8.81
CA ILE A 304 20.20 6.56 -8.80
C ILE A 304 20.59 5.10 -8.56
N THR A 305 20.00 4.47 -7.57
CA THR A 305 20.22 3.04 -7.32
C THR A 305 19.16 2.22 -8.03
N LEU A 306 19.57 1.43 -9.04
CA LEU A 306 18.66 0.54 -9.76
C LEU A 306 18.32 -0.71 -8.93
N ILE A 307 17.08 -1.18 -9.04
CA ILE A 307 16.71 -2.52 -8.58
C ILE A 307 17.40 -3.52 -9.51
N SER A 308 18.16 -4.45 -8.94
CA SER A 308 18.92 -5.42 -9.75
C SER A 308 17.97 -6.38 -10.46
N PRO A 309 18.20 -6.68 -11.76
CA PRO A 309 17.41 -7.69 -12.48
C PRO A 309 17.39 -9.07 -11.80
N ALA A 310 18.48 -9.43 -11.10
CA ALA A 310 18.60 -10.68 -10.34
C ALA A 310 17.52 -10.86 -9.24
N ASN A 311 16.80 -9.80 -8.86
CA ASN A 311 15.64 -9.94 -7.98
C ASN A 311 14.51 -10.73 -8.64
N PHE A 312 14.30 -10.56 -9.94
CA PHE A 312 13.23 -11.23 -10.67
C PHE A 312 13.54 -12.72 -10.91
N ASP A 313 14.82 -13.09 -11.03
CA ASP A 313 15.25 -14.50 -11.05
C ASP A 313 15.09 -15.16 -9.68
N ARG A 314 15.44 -14.44 -8.61
CA ARG A 314 15.35 -14.94 -7.24
C ARG A 314 13.91 -15.13 -6.79
N TYR A 315 13.03 -14.20 -7.14
CA TYR A 315 11.62 -14.20 -6.78
C TYR A 315 10.79 -14.53 -8.02
N ASN A 316 10.78 -15.80 -8.42
CA ASN A 316 10.10 -16.30 -9.61
C ASN A 316 8.59 -16.53 -9.46
N ASP A 317 8.01 -16.03 -8.36
CA ASP A 317 6.56 -15.93 -8.17
C ASP A 317 6.06 -14.72 -8.93
N GLY A 318 5.15 -14.89 -9.89
CA GLY A 318 4.70 -13.78 -10.73
C GLY A 318 4.01 -12.67 -9.93
N ILE A 319 3.30 -13.01 -8.84
CA ILE A 319 2.76 -12.01 -7.91
C ILE A 319 3.84 -11.16 -7.26
N ILE A 320 5.02 -11.71 -6.92
CA ILE A 320 6.11 -10.94 -6.31
C ILE A 320 6.76 -10.07 -7.37
N GLN A 321 6.98 -10.61 -8.57
CA GLN A 321 7.51 -9.84 -9.70
C GLN A 321 6.59 -8.65 -10.01
N ALA A 322 5.28 -8.88 -10.10
CA ALA A 322 4.26 -7.84 -10.26
C ALA A 322 4.30 -6.81 -9.12
N CYS A 323 4.40 -7.26 -7.86
CA CYS A 323 4.57 -6.36 -6.72
C CYS A 323 5.80 -5.46 -6.89
N ILE A 324 6.97 -6.02 -7.25
CA ILE A 324 8.19 -5.23 -7.46
C ILE A 324 7.99 -4.22 -8.59
N LEU A 325 7.46 -4.64 -9.75
CA LEU A 325 7.20 -3.78 -10.91
C LEU A 325 6.24 -2.62 -10.56
N ARG A 326 5.19 -2.89 -9.79
CA ARG A 326 4.21 -1.87 -9.38
C ARG A 326 4.74 -0.97 -8.26
N SER A 327 5.52 -1.51 -7.32
CA SER A 327 6.07 -0.78 -6.16
C SER A 327 7.31 0.08 -6.47
N ALA A 328 8.09 -0.26 -7.49
CA ALA A 328 9.30 0.45 -7.86
C ALA A 328 9.01 1.86 -8.41
N LEU A 329 9.90 2.81 -8.16
CA LEU A 329 9.84 4.11 -8.85
C LEU A 329 10.38 3.95 -10.28
N PRO A 330 9.89 4.71 -11.28
CA PRO A 330 10.41 4.61 -12.65
C PRO A 330 11.94 4.76 -12.74
N VAL A 331 12.51 5.67 -11.95
CA VAL A 331 13.97 5.87 -11.86
C VAL A 331 14.72 4.65 -11.32
N GLU A 332 14.10 3.82 -10.48
CA GLU A 332 14.71 2.58 -9.95
C GLU A 332 14.71 1.44 -10.97
N MET A 333 13.97 1.61 -12.08
CA MET A 333 13.75 0.65 -13.16
C MET A 333 14.16 1.20 -14.53
N ASP A 334 14.92 2.30 -14.54
CA ASP A 334 15.49 2.88 -15.76
C ASP A 334 16.86 2.27 -16.06
N TYR A 335 16.86 1.13 -16.74
CA TYR A 335 18.08 0.40 -17.07
C TYR A 335 18.85 1.01 -18.24
N ARG A 336 18.39 2.11 -18.85
CA ARG A 336 19.09 2.78 -19.96
C ARG A 336 20.46 3.33 -19.56
N VAL A 337 20.66 3.57 -18.26
CA VAL A 337 21.88 4.15 -17.70
C VAL A 337 23.07 3.18 -17.69
N ASP A 338 22.84 1.87 -17.86
CA ASP A 338 23.90 0.86 -17.83
C ASP A 338 23.60 -0.30 -18.80
N HIS A 339 24.52 -0.55 -19.72
CA HIS A 339 24.34 -1.56 -20.76
C HIS A 339 24.25 -2.98 -20.22
N ALA A 340 25.06 -3.33 -19.21
CA ALA A 340 25.08 -4.67 -18.64
C ALA A 340 23.80 -4.96 -17.85
N PHE A 341 23.29 -4.00 -17.09
CA PHE A 341 22.02 -4.10 -16.38
C PHE A 341 20.84 -4.15 -17.35
N SER A 342 20.85 -3.32 -18.39
CA SER A 342 19.86 -3.35 -19.47
C SER A 342 19.79 -4.74 -20.12
N ARG A 343 20.95 -5.33 -20.46
CA ARG A 343 21.03 -6.69 -21.03
C ARG A 343 20.43 -7.73 -20.08
N ARG A 344 20.86 -7.72 -18.81
CA ARG A 344 20.36 -8.66 -17.80
C ARG A 344 18.85 -8.54 -17.60
N MET A 345 18.31 -7.32 -17.60
CA MET A 345 16.87 -7.13 -17.51
C MET A 345 16.14 -7.64 -18.75
N ALA A 346 16.72 -7.43 -19.94
CA ALA A 346 16.19 -8.01 -21.17
C ALA A 346 16.18 -9.54 -21.13
N ASP A 347 17.24 -10.17 -20.61
CA ASP A 347 17.30 -11.63 -20.43
C ASP A 347 16.22 -12.17 -19.48
N VAL A 348 15.97 -11.46 -18.37
CA VAL A 348 14.84 -11.77 -17.48
C VAL A 348 13.52 -11.69 -18.24
N ILE A 349 13.29 -10.61 -18.99
CA ILE A 349 12.06 -10.43 -19.77
C ILE A 349 11.95 -11.53 -20.83
N PHE A 350 13.03 -11.90 -21.52
CA PHE A 350 13.04 -13.01 -22.46
C PHE A 350 12.61 -14.31 -21.80
N SER A 351 13.17 -14.62 -20.63
CA SER A 351 12.81 -15.83 -19.90
C SER A 351 11.33 -15.85 -19.54
N VAL A 352 10.78 -14.75 -19.05
CA VAL A 352 9.36 -14.65 -18.68
C VAL A 352 8.47 -14.75 -19.91
N ILE A 353 8.77 -14.00 -20.98
CA ILE A 353 7.97 -13.99 -22.21
C ILE A 353 8.05 -15.32 -22.95
N ASN A 354 9.21 -15.97 -23.05
CA ASN A 354 9.31 -17.28 -23.71
C ASN A 354 8.53 -18.38 -22.96
N ASN A 355 8.26 -18.16 -21.67
CA ASN A 355 7.45 -19.04 -20.82
C ASN A 355 6.04 -18.50 -20.57
N TRP A 356 5.55 -17.56 -21.40
CA TRP A 356 4.27 -16.88 -21.19
C TRP A 356 3.07 -17.81 -20.98
N ASN A 357 3.13 -19.03 -21.50
CA ASN A 357 2.07 -20.04 -21.47
C ASN A 357 2.20 -21.06 -20.33
N ASN A 358 3.08 -20.81 -19.34
CA ASN A 358 3.25 -21.68 -18.19
C ASN A 358 3.56 -20.88 -16.91
N ASP A 359 3.60 -21.57 -15.76
CA ASP A 359 3.78 -20.97 -14.44
C ASP A 359 5.06 -20.12 -14.30
N GLN A 360 6.10 -20.37 -15.11
CA GLN A 360 7.34 -19.58 -15.06
C GLN A 360 7.18 -18.19 -15.69
N GLY A 361 6.23 -18.03 -16.62
CA GLY A 361 5.95 -16.77 -17.31
C GLY A 361 4.64 -16.10 -16.89
N GLU A 362 4.04 -16.49 -15.76
CA GLU A 362 2.72 -16.00 -15.33
C GLU A 362 2.63 -14.46 -15.21
N ALA A 363 3.76 -13.76 -14.98
CA ALA A 363 3.84 -12.30 -14.93
C ALA A 363 4.13 -11.61 -16.28
N ALA A 364 4.06 -12.32 -17.41
CA ALA A 364 4.39 -11.76 -18.73
C ALA A 364 3.65 -10.44 -19.02
N LEU A 365 2.34 -10.38 -18.77
CA LEU A 365 1.54 -9.18 -18.98
C LEU A 365 1.98 -8.01 -18.09
N GLU A 366 2.44 -8.27 -16.86
CA GLU A 366 2.94 -7.22 -15.96
C GLU A 366 4.28 -6.62 -16.46
N PHE A 367 5.19 -7.44 -16.97
CA PHE A 367 6.43 -6.95 -17.59
C PHE A 367 6.15 -6.12 -18.85
N LEU A 368 5.27 -6.62 -19.73
CA LEU A 368 4.89 -5.91 -20.95
C LEU A 368 4.19 -4.59 -20.63
N MET A 369 3.29 -4.57 -19.64
CA MET A 369 2.64 -3.35 -19.18
C MET A 369 3.64 -2.36 -18.55
N ALA A 370 4.64 -2.84 -17.80
CA ALA A 370 5.68 -1.99 -17.25
C ALA A 370 6.55 -1.32 -18.34
N LEU A 371 6.82 -2.03 -19.44
CA LEU A 371 7.47 -1.48 -20.64
C LEU A 371 6.56 -0.48 -21.36
N TRP A 372 5.30 -0.82 -21.58
CA TRP A 372 4.35 0.01 -22.31
C TRP A 372 4.05 1.33 -21.59
N THR A 373 3.93 1.28 -20.26
CA THR A 373 3.80 2.47 -19.40
C THR A 373 5.11 3.24 -19.23
N ARG A 374 6.22 2.78 -19.82
CA ARG A 374 7.59 3.34 -19.70
C ARG A 374 8.10 3.44 -18.26
N ARG A 375 7.53 2.66 -17.33
CA ARG A 375 8.01 2.58 -15.94
C ARG A 375 9.23 1.68 -15.81
N LEU A 376 9.34 0.67 -16.68
CA LEU A 376 10.55 -0.10 -16.91
C LEU A 376 11.12 0.33 -18.27
N GLN A 377 12.38 0.74 -18.29
CA GLN A 377 13.02 1.21 -19.53
C GLN A 377 14.31 0.45 -19.79
N LEU A 378 14.51 0.04 -21.04
CA LEU A 378 15.71 -0.63 -21.52
C LEU A 378 16.40 0.25 -22.57
N ILE A 379 17.66 -0.04 -22.85
CA ILE A 379 18.36 0.50 -24.02
C ILE A 379 17.63 0.05 -25.29
N ASN A 380 17.54 0.94 -26.27
CA ASN A 380 16.77 0.74 -27.51
C ASN A 380 17.11 -0.58 -28.21
N GLU A 381 18.39 -0.95 -28.30
CA GLU A 381 18.83 -2.24 -28.87
C GLU A 381 18.14 -3.42 -28.18
N HIS A 382 18.26 -3.54 -26.86
CA HIS A 382 17.63 -4.64 -26.11
C HIS A 382 16.11 -4.59 -26.15
N LEU A 383 15.51 -3.38 -26.17
CA LEU A 383 14.05 -3.24 -26.32
C LEU A 383 13.57 -3.76 -27.68
N ARG A 384 14.32 -3.51 -28.77
CA ARG A 384 14.01 -4.06 -30.09
C ARG A 384 14.06 -5.58 -30.08
N GLU A 385 15.06 -6.17 -29.42
CA GLU A 385 15.13 -7.62 -29.28
C GLU A 385 13.94 -8.19 -28.49
N VAL A 386 13.50 -7.53 -27.41
CA VAL A 386 12.28 -7.92 -26.67
C VAL A 386 11.07 -7.89 -27.60
N CYS A 387 10.91 -6.85 -28.41
CA CYS A 387 9.78 -6.74 -29.33
C CYS A 387 9.83 -7.81 -30.45
N ALA A 388 11.01 -8.27 -30.82
CA ALA A 388 11.19 -9.35 -31.79
C ALA A 388 10.74 -10.73 -31.27
N LEU A 389 10.46 -10.89 -29.97
CA LEU A 389 9.89 -12.12 -29.41
C LEU A 389 8.42 -12.35 -29.75
N LYS A 390 7.73 -11.35 -30.31
CA LYS A 390 6.32 -11.47 -30.68
C LYS A 390 6.13 -12.68 -31.59
N SER A 391 5.22 -13.58 -31.20
CA SER A 391 4.83 -14.77 -31.97
C SER A 391 3.32 -14.81 -32.15
N ASP A 392 2.86 -15.39 -33.25
CA ASP A 392 1.44 -15.56 -33.56
C ASP A 392 0.72 -16.54 -32.60
N GLU A 393 1.47 -17.40 -31.92
CA GLU A 393 0.94 -18.35 -30.93
C GLU A 393 0.56 -17.69 -29.61
N MET A 394 1.03 -16.46 -29.35
CA MET A 394 0.76 -15.73 -28.12
C MET A 394 -0.69 -15.28 -28.01
N SER A 395 -1.17 -15.11 -26.77
CA SER A 395 -2.51 -14.57 -26.52
C SER A 395 -2.69 -13.18 -27.16
N GLU A 396 -3.94 -12.85 -27.48
CA GLU A 396 -4.28 -11.58 -28.13
C GLU A 396 -3.84 -10.37 -27.29
N ASP A 397 -4.02 -10.41 -25.96
CA ASP A 397 -3.57 -9.36 -25.04
C ASP A 397 -2.05 -9.16 -25.07
N ILE A 398 -1.25 -10.24 -25.12
CA ILE A 398 0.22 -10.16 -25.21
C ILE A 398 0.63 -9.54 -26.56
N ARG A 399 0.07 -10.04 -27.66
CA ARG A 399 0.36 -9.54 -29.01
C ARG A 399 0.00 -8.07 -29.15
N PHE A 400 -1.14 -7.67 -28.57
CA PHE A 400 -1.58 -6.28 -28.57
C PHE A 400 -0.54 -5.37 -27.91
N ILE A 401 -0.05 -5.72 -26.71
CA ILE A 401 0.97 -4.88 -26.05
C ILE A 401 2.25 -4.83 -26.88
N PHE A 402 2.69 -5.94 -27.48
CA PHE A 402 3.83 -5.93 -28.40
C PHE A 402 3.63 -4.95 -29.56
N ASP A 403 2.44 -4.95 -30.17
CA ASP A 403 2.11 -4.02 -31.25
C ASP A 403 2.26 -2.57 -30.78
N ARG A 404 1.74 -2.24 -29.59
CA ARG A 404 1.90 -0.90 -28.99
C ARG A 404 3.37 -0.54 -28.72
N LEU A 405 4.17 -1.50 -28.25
CA LEU A 405 5.61 -1.29 -28.03
C LEU A 405 6.33 -0.97 -29.34
N THR A 406 5.99 -1.65 -30.45
CA THR A 406 6.61 -1.37 -31.77
C THR A 406 6.29 0.01 -32.34
N GLU A 407 5.28 0.69 -31.81
CA GLU A 407 4.95 2.07 -32.19
C GLU A 407 5.88 3.11 -31.56
N PHE A 408 6.68 2.71 -30.58
CA PHE A 408 7.62 3.61 -29.92
C PHE A 408 8.62 4.18 -30.94
N PRO A 409 8.82 5.51 -30.96
CA PRO A 409 9.77 6.16 -31.89
C PRO A 409 11.16 5.53 -31.86
N GLU A 410 11.58 5.06 -30.69
CA GLU A 410 12.88 4.43 -30.44
C GLU A 410 13.06 3.08 -31.18
N ILE A 411 11.95 2.42 -31.54
CA ILE A 411 11.93 1.13 -32.24
C ILE A 411 11.77 1.33 -33.75
N ARG A 412 11.00 2.34 -34.16
CA ARG A 412 10.76 2.69 -35.58
C ARG A 412 11.99 3.28 -36.28
N ALA A 413 12.89 3.92 -35.52
CA ALA A 413 14.17 4.46 -35.98
C ALA A 413 15.26 3.39 -35.96
#